data_AF-L8J241-F1
#
_entry.id   AF-L8J241-F1
#
_cell.length_a   1.000
_cell.length_b   1.000
_cell.length_c   1.000
_cell.angle_alpha   90.00
_cell.angle_beta   90.00
_cell.angle_gamma   90.00
#
_symmetry.space_group_name_H-M   'P 1'
#
loop_
_entity.id
_entity.type
_entity.pdbx_description
1 polymer ?
#
loop_
_entity_poly.entity_id
_entity_poly.type
_entity_poly.pdbx_seq_one_letter_code
_entity_poly.pdbx_strand_id
1 'polypeptide(L)'
;TSAGGTASPVCWRSDSLTQVPHNVTLTVPLGKAFELVFVSLRFCSAPPTSLALLKSQDHGRSWTPLGFFSSHCGLDYGRLPADGPAGPGPEALCFPAPQAQPDGGGLLAFSVQDGSLPSLNLDSSPVLQDWVTATDIQVVLTRPAVLGDTRGAMATAPYSYSATELQVGGRCKCNGHASRCLLDPQGHLTCDCRHGTEGPDCSRCKPFYCDRPWQRATAREAHACLACSCNGHARRCRFNMELYRLSGRRSGGVCLNCRHNTAGRHCHYCREGFYRDPGRALSDRRACRACDCHPVGAAGKTCNQTTGQCPCKDGVTGLTCNRCAPGFQQSRSPVAPCVKTPVPGPTEESSPVAPQDCDLHCKPARGSYRISLKKFCRKDY
;
A
#
# COMPACT_ATOMS: atom_id res chain seq x y z
N THR A 1 -40.52 23.53 18.67
CA THR A 1 -40.38 24.83 19.34
C THR A 1 -39.80 25.81 18.35
N SER A 2 -40.62 26.77 17.90
CA SER A 2 -40.23 27.85 16.99
C SER A 2 -39.17 28.74 17.66
N ALA A 3 -37.98 28.84 17.08
CA ALA A 3 -37.01 29.88 17.44
C ALA A 3 -37.03 30.96 16.36
N GLY A 4 -38.16 31.67 16.27
CA GLY A 4 -38.23 32.97 15.60
C GLY A 4 -37.70 34.02 16.55
N GLY A 5 -36.41 34.31 16.41
CA GLY A 5 -35.73 35.40 17.12
C GLY A 5 -34.50 35.77 16.30
N THR A 6 -34.62 36.77 15.44
CA THR A 6 -33.49 37.34 14.70
C THR A 6 -32.61 38.10 15.68
N ALA A 7 -31.71 37.37 16.36
CA ALA A 7 -30.57 37.98 17.01
C ALA A 7 -29.77 38.78 15.96
N SER A 8 -29.42 40.01 16.30
CA SER A 8 -28.48 40.82 15.52
C SER A 8 -27.19 40.00 15.28
N PRO A 9 -26.66 39.96 14.05
CA PRO A 9 -25.56 39.07 13.72
C PRO A 9 -24.31 39.44 14.52
N VAL A 10 -23.64 38.42 15.09
CA VAL A 10 -22.39 38.62 15.83
C VAL A 10 -21.27 38.89 14.82
N CYS A 11 -20.60 40.03 14.99
CA CYS A 11 -19.48 40.44 14.14
C CYS A 11 -18.16 40.29 14.88
N TRP A 12 -17.25 39.49 14.32
CA TRP A 12 -15.84 39.61 14.67
C TRP A 12 -15.30 40.94 14.13
N ARG A 13 -14.38 41.57 14.87
CA ARG A 13 -13.69 42.79 14.46
C ARG A 13 -12.20 42.66 14.80
N SER A 14 -11.34 43.08 13.87
CA SER A 14 -9.91 43.20 14.12
C SER A 14 -9.60 44.34 15.09
N ASP A 15 -8.37 44.39 15.57
CA ASP A 15 -7.86 45.60 16.23
C ASP A 15 -7.98 46.82 15.30
N SER A 16 -8.00 48.00 15.91
CA SER A 16 -7.95 49.27 15.19
C SER A 16 -6.53 49.50 14.67
N LEU A 17 -6.38 49.54 13.36
CA LEU A 17 -5.11 49.67 12.65
C LEU A 17 -4.96 51.09 12.11
N THR A 18 -3.77 51.69 12.25
CA THR A 18 -3.49 53.07 11.85
C THR A 18 -2.43 53.18 10.75
N GLN A 19 -1.77 52.09 10.38
CA GLN A 19 -0.73 52.02 9.35
C GLN A 19 -1.04 50.91 8.33
N VAL A 20 -0.92 51.22 7.05
CA VAL A 20 -0.94 50.25 5.93
C VAL A 20 0.52 49.91 5.59
N PRO A 21 0.91 48.64 5.38
CA PRO A 21 0.09 47.44 5.21
C PRO A 21 0.19 46.49 6.42
N HIS A 22 -0.70 46.63 7.41
CA HIS A 22 -0.90 45.56 8.37
C HIS A 22 -1.89 44.52 7.81
N ASN A 23 -1.35 43.34 7.51
CA ASN A 23 -2.13 42.18 7.10
C ASN A 23 -2.86 41.61 8.31
N VAL A 24 -4.16 41.36 8.16
CA VAL A 24 -4.94 40.61 9.14
C VAL A 24 -5.30 39.25 8.56
N THR A 25 -4.89 38.18 9.24
CA THR A 25 -5.02 36.81 8.75
C THR A 25 -6.02 36.03 9.59
N LEU A 26 -7.07 35.53 8.96
CA LEU A 26 -7.98 34.55 9.53
C LEU A 26 -7.50 33.16 9.13
N THR A 27 -7.12 32.33 10.10
CA THR A 27 -6.68 30.94 9.86
C THR A 27 -7.72 29.96 10.39
N VAL A 28 -8.16 29.03 9.55
CA VAL A 28 -9.13 27.99 9.89
C VAL A 28 -8.49 26.62 9.71
N PRO A 29 -8.10 25.94 10.81
CA PRO A 29 -7.66 24.55 10.75
C PRO A 29 -8.86 23.62 10.59
N LEU A 30 -8.89 22.82 9.52
CA LEU A 30 -10.00 21.89 9.25
C LEU A 30 -9.86 20.57 10.02
N GLY A 31 -8.68 20.31 10.61
CA GLY A 31 -8.39 19.10 11.39
C GLY A 31 -8.21 17.81 10.58
N LYS A 32 -8.50 17.85 9.27
CA LYS A 32 -8.35 16.74 8.30
C LYS A 32 -8.25 17.33 6.89
N ALA A 33 -7.79 16.54 5.91
CA ALA A 33 -7.90 16.90 4.50
C ALA A 33 -9.36 16.89 4.00
N PHE A 34 -9.77 17.98 3.36
CA PHE A 34 -11.04 18.16 2.67
C PHE A 34 -10.83 18.40 1.18
N GLU A 35 -11.79 17.97 0.37
CA GLU A 35 -11.95 18.39 -1.02
C GLU A 35 -12.91 19.58 -1.03
N LEU A 36 -12.33 20.77 -1.20
CA LEU A 36 -13.03 22.05 -1.15
C LEU A 36 -13.90 22.26 -2.38
N VAL A 37 -15.04 22.91 -2.16
CA VAL A 37 -15.98 23.35 -3.20
C VAL A 37 -15.98 24.88 -3.26
N PHE A 38 -16.11 25.55 -2.11
CA PHE A 38 -16.11 27.01 -2.05
C PHE A 38 -15.57 27.53 -0.71
N VAL A 39 -15.16 28.79 -0.71
CA VAL A 39 -14.90 29.58 0.50
C VAL A 39 -15.70 30.88 0.40
N SER A 40 -16.41 31.24 1.46
CA SER A 40 -17.13 32.52 1.53
C SER A 40 -16.91 33.23 2.85
N LEU A 41 -16.84 34.56 2.80
CA LEU A 41 -16.70 35.43 3.96
C LEU A 41 -17.66 36.60 3.83
N ARG A 42 -18.60 36.72 4.77
CA ARG A 42 -19.53 37.84 4.86
C ARG A 42 -18.98 38.92 5.80
N PHE A 43 -18.82 40.13 5.26
CA PHE A 43 -18.31 41.28 5.98
C PHE A 43 -19.45 42.08 6.64
N CYS A 44 -19.19 42.62 7.83
CA CYS A 44 -20.12 43.54 8.52
C CYS A 44 -19.91 45.00 8.13
N SER A 45 -18.74 45.29 7.57
CA SER A 45 -18.32 46.61 7.09
C SER A 45 -17.94 46.51 5.63
N ALA A 46 -17.61 47.65 5.02
CA ALA A 46 -17.15 47.70 3.65
C ALA A 46 -16.00 46.68 3.44
N PRO A 47 -16.11 45.80 2.43
CA PRO A 47 -15.12 44.76 2.19
C PRO A 47 -13.77 45.36 1.80
N PRO A 48 -12.66 44.68 2.09
CA PRO A 48 -11.32 45.13 1.69
C PRO A 48 -11.20 45.29 0.17
N THR A 49 -10.40 46.26 -0.25
CA THR A 49 -10.04 46.48 -1.67
C THR A 49 -9.00 45.47 -2.17
N SER A 50 -8.31 44.80 -1.25
CA SER A 50 -7.37 43.72 -1.57
C SER A 50 -7.37 42.64 -0.47
N LEU A 51 -7.50 41.37 -0.87
CA LEU A 51 -7.33 40.20 0.01
C LEU A 51 -6.78 39.00 -0.77
N ALA A 52 -6.21 38.03 -0.07
CA ALA A 52 -5.75 36.76 -0.64
C ALA A 52 -6.35 35.57 0.10
N LEU A 53 -6.69 34.52 -0.64
CA LEU A 53 -7.11 33.24 -0.10
C LEU A 53 -5.98 32.22 -0.30
N LEU A 54 -5.56 31.58 0.78
CA LEU A 54 -4.52 30.56 0.77
C LEU A 54 -5.06 29.27 1.37
N LYS A 55 -4.45 28.15 0.96
CA LYS A 55 -4.67 26.83 1.53
C LYS A 55 -3.35 26.20 1.97
N SER A 56 -3.45 25.32 2.96
CA SER A 56 -2.40 24.37 3.29
C SER A 56 -2.87 22.95 2.96
N GLN A 57 -1.93 22.06 2.63
CA GLN A 57 -2.16 20.62 2.44
C GLN A 57 -1.39 19.77 3.46
N ASP A 58 -0.67 20.42 4.37
CA ASP A 58 0.29 19.80 5.29
C ASP A 58 0.13 20.32 6.72
N HIS A 59 -1.11 20.63 7.11
CA HIS A 59 -1.48 21.08 8.46
C HIS A 59 -0.83 22.41 8.86
N GLY A 60 -0.85 23.39 7.96
CA GLY A 60 -0.40 24.76 8.17
C GLY A 60 1.11 24.98 8.05
N ARG A 61 1.89 23.99 7.60
CA ARG A 61 3.35 24.11 7.47
C ARG A 61 3.76 24.88 6.22
N SER A 62 3.05 24.68 5.12
CA SER A 62 3.20 25.42 3.88
C SER A 62 1.86 25.95 3.39
N TRP A 63 1.92 27.08 2.69
CA TRP A 63 0.75 27.80 2.20
C TRP A 63 0.89 28.07 0.72
N THR A 64 -0.17 27.76 -0.01
CA THR A 64 -0.29 27.99 -1.45
C THR A 64 -1.51 28.85 -1.72
N PRO A 65 -1.45 29.81 -2.66
CA PRO A 65 -2.60 30.65 -2.96
C PRO A 65 -3.69 29.83 -3.68
N LEU A 66 -4.93 30.02 -3.27
CA LEU A 66 -6.14 29.58 -3.99
C LEU A 66 -6.62 30.66 -4.95
N GLY A 67 -6.51 31.93 -4.55
CA GLY A 67 -6.94 33.06 -5.36
C GLY A 67 -6.60 34.39 -4.70
N PHE A 68 -6.45 35.41 -5.53
CA PHE A 68 -6.23 36.79 -5.11
C PHE A 68 -7.46 37.61 -5.48
N PHE A 69 -7.79 38.63 -4.70
CA PHE A 69 -8.91 39.52 -4.99
C PHE A 69 -8.45 40.94 -4.79
N SER A 70 -8.50 41.76 -5.83
CA SER A 70 -8.12 43.17 -5.72
C SER A 70 -8.80 44.04 -6.77
N SER A 71 -8.99 45.33 -6.45
CA SER A 71 -9.26 46.36 -7.45
C SER A 71 -8.05 46.70 -8.32
N HIS A 72 -6.83 46.38 -7.88
CA HIS A 72 -5.57 46.66 -8.57
C HIS A 72 -4.62 45.45 -8.57
N CYS A 73 -5.03 44.35 -9.22
CA CYS A 73 -4.26 43.09 -9.29
C CYS A 73 -2.78 43.25 -9.67
N GLY A 74 -2.46 44.13 -10.62
CA GLY A 74 -1.07 44.35 -11.04
C GLY A 74 -0.20 44.99 -9.96
N LEU A 75 -0.75 45.93 -9.19
CA LEU A 75 -0.01 46.65 -8.15
C LEU A 75 0.13 45.81 -6.87
N ASP A 76 -0.90 45.05 -6.51
CA ASP A 76 -0.95 44.33 -5.23
C ASP A 76 -0.41 42.91 -5.36
N TYR A 77 -0.88 42.25 -6.41
CA TYR A 77 -0.58 40.90 -6.89
C TYR A 77 0.74 40.70 -7.62
N GLY A 78 1.18 41.72 -8.36
CA GLY A 78 2.03 41.50 -9.55
C GLY A 78 1.35 40.58 -10.58
N ARG A 79 0.01 40.53 -10.61
CA ARG A 79 -0.78 39.60 -11.43
C ARG A 79 -1.73 40.34 -12.36
N LEU A 80 -1.98 39.76 -13.52
CA LEU A 80 -3.04 40.24 -14.40
C LEU A 80 -4.41 39.83 -13.82
N PRO A 81 -5.46 40.65 -14.04
CA PRO A 81 -6.84 40.26 -13.75
C PRO A 81 -7.22 38.97 -14.51
N ALA A 82 -8.14 38.21 -13.95
CA ALA A 82 -8.69 36.99 -14.54
C ALA A 82 -9.62 37.29 -15.74
N ASP A 83 -9.07 37.84 -16.82
CA ASP A 83 -9.82 38.26 -18.03
C ASP A 83 -9.67 37.27 -19.21
N GLY A 84 -9.18 36.04 -18.96
CA GLY A 84 -8.91 35.05 -20.01
C GLY A 84 -9.18 33.60 -19.59
N PRO A 85 -9.14 32.66 -20.55
CA PRO A 85 -9.29 31.24 -20.25
C PRO A 85 -8.16 30.79 -19.33
N ALA A 86 -8.52 30.07 -18.26
CA ALA A 86 -7.56 29.49 -17.32
C ALA A 86 -6.47 28.69 -18.06
N GLY A 87 -5.24 28.72 -17.54
CA GLY A 87 -4.12 27.93 -18.07
C GLY A 87 -4.41 26.42 -18.12
N PRO A 88 -3.48 25.60 -18.64
CA PRO A 88 -3.69 24.16 -18.87
C PRO A 88 -3.95 23.33 -17.59
N GLY A 89 -3.82 23.95 -16.41
CA GLY A 89 -4.10 23.35 -15.11
C GLY A 89 -4.61 24.39 -14.13
N PRO A 90 -5.06 23.96 -12.94
CA PRO A 90 -5.59 24.86 -11.94
C PRO A 90 -4.51 25.83 -11.43
N GLU A 91 -4.84 27.11 -11.37
CA GLU A 91 -3.91 28.17 -10.97
C GLU A 91 -4.60 29.24 -10.11
N ALA A 92 -3.81 29.92 -9.28
CA ALA A 92 -4.29 31.02 -8.46
C ALA A 92 -4.38 32.31 -9.30
N LEU A 93 -5.60 32.65 -9.71
CA LEU A 93 -5.91 33.85 -10.48
C LEU A 93 -6.17 35.06 -9.57
N CYS A 94 -6.19 36.26 -10.17
CA CYS A 94 -6.59 37.49 -9.49
C CYS A 94 -7.96 37.96 -9.97
N PHE A 95 -8.94 37.91 -9.08
CA PHE A 95 -10.32 38.27 -9.33
C PHE A 95 -10.61 39.71 -8.85
N PRO A 96 -11.72 40.32 -9.28
CA PRO A 96 -12.18 41.59 -8.72
C PRO A 96 -12.39 41.50 -7.20
N ALA A 97 -12.11 42.60 -6.49
CA ALA A 97 -12.38 42.69 -5.06
C ALA A 97 -13.89 42.56 -4.76
N PRO A 98 -14.27 42.03 -3.57
CA PRO A 98 -15.68 41.96 -3.18
C PRO A 98 -16.32 43.35 -3.17
N GLN A 99 -17.53 43.45 -3.71
CA GLN A 99 -18.25 44.71 -3.78
C GLN A 99 -19.04 44.98 -2.50
N ALA A 100 -19.12 46.25 -2.11
CA ALA A 100 -19.95 46.69 -1.01
C ALA A 100 -21.43 46.53 -1.37
N GLN A 101 -22.22 45.98 -0.44
CA GLN A 101 -23.67 45.86 -0.56
C GLN A 101 -24.37 47.11 0.02
N PRO A 102 -25.65 47.37 -0.29
CA PRO A 102 -26.38 48.56 0.18
C PRO A 102 -26.49 48.68 1.71
N ASP A 103 -26.36 47.58 2.42
CA ASP A 103 -26.31 47.50 3.89
C ASP A 103 -24.93 47.89 4.47
N GLY A 104 -23.98 48.27 3.61
CA GLY A 104 -22.61 48.61 3.99
C GLY A 104 -21.71 47.40 4.21
N GLY A 105 -22.21 46.17 4.07
CA GLY A 105 -21.45 44.94 4.16
C GLY A 105 -20.85 44.51 2.82
N GLY A 106 -20.50 43.24 2.70
CA GLY A 106 -20.00 42.65 1.47
C GLY A 106 -19.89 41.14 1.57
N LEU A 107 -19.79 40.46 0.43
CA LEU A 107 -19.60 39.00 0.37
C LEU A 107 -18.42 38.67 -0.53
N LEU A 108 -17.40 38.06 0.05
CA LEU A 108 -16.44 37.26 -0.71
C LEU A 108 -17.08 35.90 -0.94
N ALA A 109 -17.23 35.48 -2.20
CA ALA A 109 -17.64 34.14 -2.57
C ALA A 109 -16.68 33.63 -3.64
N PHE A 110 -15.98 32.55 -3.34
CA PHE A 110 -15.00 31.94 -4.24
C PHE A 110 -15.32 30.46 -4.43
N SER A 111 -15.52 30.04 -5.68
CA SER A 111 -15.58 28.62 -6.03
C SER A 111 -14.19 28.15 -6.43
N VAL A 112 -13.75 27.03 -5.85
CA VAL A 112 -12.40 26.49 -6.10
C VAL A 112 -12.25 26.02 -7.56
N GLN A 113 -13.37 25.77 -8.24
CA GLN A 113 -13.40 25.42 -9.66
C GLN A 113 -13.17 26.63 -10.58
N ASP A 114 -13.36 27.86 -10.10
CA ASP A 114 -13.25 29.08 -10.93
C ASP A 114 -11.80 29.33 -11.39
N GLY A 115 -10.82 28.78 -10.67
CA GLY A 115 -9.40 28.76 -11.08
C GLY A 115 -9.01 27.53 -11.89
N SER A 116 -9.97 26.73 -12.39
CA SER A 116 -9.72 25.47 -13.09
C SER A 116 -10.51 25.34 -14.39
N LEU A 117 -10.01 24.51 -15.31
CA LEU A 117 -10.69 24.24 -16.59
C LEU A 117 -12.01 23.47 -16.40
N PRO A 118 -13.13 23.92 -17.00
CA PRO A 118 -14.43 23.23 -16.91
C PRO A 118 -14.43 21.79 -17.46
N SER A 119 -13.49 21.45 -18.35
CA SER A 119 -13.34 20.11 -18.94
C SER A 119 -12.69 19.09 -18.00
N LEU A 120 -12.13 19.55 -16.87
CA LEU A 120 -11.36 18.70 -15.96
C LEU A 120 -12.30 17.97 -14.99
N ASN A 121 -12.38 16.65 -15.12
CA ASN A 121 -13.20 15.83 -14.23
C ASN A 121 -12.44 15.48 -12.95
N LEU A 122 -13.03 15.80 -11.79
CA LEU A 122 -12.45 15.54 -10.48
C LEU A 122 -12.20 14.05 -10.20
N ASP A 123 -12.95 13.13 -10.80
CA ASP A 123 -12.74 11.69 -10.63
C ASP A 123 -11.48 11.19 -11.35
N SER A 124 -11.13 11.79 -12.50
CA SER A 124 -10.05 11.30 -13.36
C SER A 124 -8.78 12.15 -13.35
N SER A 125 -8.84 13.41 -12.86
CA SER A 125 -7.70 14.32 -12.85
C SER A 125 -7.00 14.38 -11.48
N PRO A 126 -5.81 13.80 -11.32
CA PRO A 126 -5.05 13.90 -10.07
C PRO A 126 -4.67 15.35 -9.72
N VAL A 127 -4.44 16.17 -10.75
CA VAL A 127 -4.09 17.59 -10.58
C VAL A 127 -5.25 18.36 -9.96
N LEU A 128 -6.49 18.11 -10.40
CA LEU A 128 -7.66 18.75 -9.80
C LEU A 128 -7.94 18.22 -8.39
N GLN A 129 -7.78 16.91 -8.17
CA GLN A 129 -7.92 16.29 -6.85
C GLN A 129 -6.96 16.91 -5.83
N ASP A 130 -5.73 17.20 -6.24
CA ASP A 130 -4.74 17.88 -5.41
C ASP A 130 -5.08 19.37 -5.21
N TRP A 131 -5.50 20.06 -6.28
CA TRP A 131 -5.92 21.46 -6.22
C TRP A 131 -7.07 21.72 -5.24
N VAL A 132 -8.09 20.87 -5.23
CA VAL A 132 -9.21 21.03 -4.28
C VAL A 132 -8.87 20.55 -2.86
N THR A 133 -7.74 19.86 -2.66
CA THR A 133 -7.36 19.36 -1.34
C THR A 133 -6.84 20.50 -0.46
N ALA A 134 -7.36 20.59 0.77
CA ALA A 134 -6.81 21.45 1.83
C ALA A 134 -7.00 20.85 3.22
N THR A 135 -6.08 21.13 4.13
CA THR A 135 -6.16 20.85 5.58
C THR A 135 -6.47 22.12 6.38
N ASP A 136 -6.13 23.28 5.84
CA ASP A 136 -6.29 24.59 6.49
C ASP A 136 -6.56 25.66 5.42
N ILE A 137 -7.33 26.67 5.81
CA ILE A 137 -7.63 27.84 4.98
C ILE A 137 -7.13 29.10 5.67
N GLN A 138 -6.57 30.01 4.88
CA GLN A 138 -6.19 31.35 5.31
C GLN A 138 -6.84 32.41 4.45
N VAL A 139 -7.49 33.38 5.09
CA VAL A 139 -7.95 34.62 4.46
C VAL A 139 -7.06 35.74 4.95
N VAL A 140 -6.29 36.34 4.05
CA VAL A 140 -5.35 37.43 4.35
C VAL A 140 -5.92 38.74 3.82
N LEU A 141 -6.35 39.60 4.73
CA LEU A 141 -6.90 40.92 4.43
C LEU A 141 -5.75 41.91 4.36
N THR A 142 -5.46 42.46 3.17
CA THR A 142 -4.24 43.24 2.91
C THR A 142 -4.50 44.74 2.77
N ARG A 143 -5.65 45.16 2.22
CA ARG A 143 -6.01 46.58 2.07
C ARG A 143 -7.47 46.89 2.42
N PRO A 144 -7.77 47.89 3.28
CA PRO A 144 -9.14 48.28 3.63
C PRO A 144 -9.86 49.07 2.52
N ALA A 145 -11.18 49.22 2.65
CA ALA A 145 -12.01 50.05 1.76
C ALA A 145 -11.75 51.56 1.87
N VAL A 146 -11.28 52.02 3.03
CA VAL A 146 -11.22 53.44 3.43
C VAL A 146 -10.14 54.22 2.67
N LEU A 147 -9.22 53.54 1.99
CA LEU A 147 -8.22 54.18 1.14
C LEU A 147 -8.82 54.46 -0.25
N GLY A 148 -9.72 55.45 -0.32
CA GLY A 148 -9.97 56.16 -1.58
C GLY A 148 -8.66 56.70 -2.15
N ASP A 149 -8.61 56.98 -3.45
CA ASP A 149 -7.43 57.29 -4.27
C ASP A 149 -6.68 58.59 -3.88
N THR A 150 -6.37 58.80 -2.61
CA THR A 150 -5.49 59.85 -2.10
C THR A 150 -4.05 59.35 -2.14
N ARG A 151 -3.53 59.19 -3.36
CA ARG A 151 -2.08 59.12 -3.59
C ARG A 151 -1.44 60.42 -3.10
N GLY A 152 -0.93 60.43 -1.87
CA GLY A 152 -0.04 61.49 -1.38
C GLY A 152 -0.29 62.01 0.04
N ALA A 153 -1.35 61.60 0.74
CA ALA A 153 -1.58 62.04 2.12
C ALA A 153 -1.54 60.84 3.07
N MET A 154 -0.69 60.97 4.09
CA MET A 154 -0.55 60.11 5.25
C MET A 154 -1.82 60.17 6.12
N ALA A 155 -2.97 59.79 5.55
CA ALA A 155 -4.26 59.76 6.23
C ALA A 155 -4.27 58.54 7.17
N THR A 156 -3.82 58.78 8.40
CA THR A 156 -3.85 57.90 9.57
C THR A 156 -5.28 57.74 10.11
N ALA A 157 -6.25 57.50 9.23
CA ALA A 157 -7.60 57.16 9.69
C ALA A 157 -7.58 55.71 10.24
N PRO A 158 -7.95 55.50 11.51
CA PRO A 158 -8.02 54.16 12.06
C PRO A 158 -9.04 53.33 11.28
N TYR A 159 -8.63 52.17 10.82
CA TYR A 159 -9.51 51.21 10.14
C TYR A 159 -9.54 49.88 10.90
N SER A 160 -10.59 49.10 10.67
CA SER A 160 -10.68 47.73 11.19
C SER A 160 -11.43 46.88 10.17
N TYR A 161 -11.13 45.58 10.15
CA TYR A 161 -11.88 44.61 9.38
C TYR A 161 -12.96 44.01 10.26
N SER A 162 -14.12 43.71 9.69
CA SER A 162 -15.18 43.03 10.44
C SER A 162 -15.98 42.07 9.57
N ALA A 163 -16.31 40.91 10.13
CA ALA A 163 -16.99 39.82 9.43
C ALA A 163 -17.91 39.04 10.37
N THR A 164 -19.04 38.56 9.84
CA THR A 164 -20.02 37.75 10.59
C THR A 164 -19.76 36.26 10.47
N GLU A 165 -19.46 35.80 9.25
CA GLU A 165 -19.55 34.38 8.91
C GLU A 165 -18.50 34.01 7.87
N LEU A 166 -17.67 33.03 8.20
CA LEU A 166 -16.72 32.38 7.30
C LEU A 166 -17.19 30.95 7.07
N GLN A 167 -17.55 30.62 5.83
CA GLN A 167 -17.91 29.26 5.44
C GLN A 167 -16.83 28.66 4.56
N VAL A 168 -16.40 27.45 4.90
CA VAL A 168 -15.53 26.62 4.06
C VAL A 168 -16.33 25.39 3.65
N GLY A 169 -16.85 25.42 2.44
CA GLY A 169 -17.69 24.37 1.89
C GLY A 169 -16.85 23.28 1.21
N GLY A 170 -17.09 22.02 1.56
CA GLY A 170 -16.37 20.89 0.99
C GLY A 170 -16.84 19.56 1.54
N ARG A 171 -16.14 18.50 1.17
CA ARG A 171 -16.35 17.15 1.71
C ARG A 171 -15.05 16.58 2.25
N CYS A 172 -15.16 15.70 3.24
CA CYS A 172 -14.02 14.93 3.73
C CYS A 172 -13.30 14.21 2.58
N LYS A 173 -11.98 14.36 2.49
CA LYS A 173 -11.17 13.58 1.53
C LYS A 173 -11.04 12.14 2.02
N CYS A 174 -11.75 11.23 1.37
CA CYS A 174 -11.70 9.78 1.65
C CYS A 174 -11.40 8.93 0.41
N ASN A 175 -10.99 9.56 -0.69
CA ASN A 175 -10.66 8.90 -1.96
C ASN A 175 -11.77 7.95 -2.49
N GLY A 176 -13.04 8.24 -2.15
CA GLY A 176 -14.20 7.41 -2.50
C GLY A 176 -14.29 6.06 -1.78
N HIS A 177 -13.50 5.85 -0.72
CA HIS A 177 -13.53 4.61 0.07
C HIS A 177 -14.20 4.76 1.45
N ALA A 178 -14.88 5.87 1.72
CA ALA A 178 -15.74 6.02 2.89
C ALA A 178 -16.96 6.90 2.57
N SER A 179 -18.08 6.63 3.22
CA SER A 179 -19.31 7.44 3.09
C SER A 179 -19.44 8.53 4.14
N ARG A 180 -18.58 8.51 5.18
CA ARG A 180 -18.60 9.46 6.31
C ARG A 180 -17.26 9.56 7.00
N CYS A 181 -17.09 10.64 7.77
CA CYS A 181 -16.00 10.84 8.71
C CYS A 181 -16.49 10.67 10.15
N LEU A 182 -15.60 10.17 11.01
CA LEU A 182 -15.83 9.97 12.44
C LEU A 182 -14.67 10.58 13.22
N LEU A 183 -14.91 10.96 14.46
CA LEU A 183 -13.85 11.33 15.39
C LEU A 183 -13.22 10.05 15.95
N ASP A 184 -11.89 9.97 15.92
CA ASP A 184 -11.14 8.91 16.59
C ASP A 184 -11.15 9.12 18.13
N PRO A 185 -10.66 8.14 18.92
CA PRO A 185 -10.60 8.28 20.38
C PRO A 185 -9.73 9.44 20.88
N GLN A 186 -8.87 10.00 20.03
CA GLN A 186 -8.02 11.15 20.30
C GLN A 186 -8.68 12.48 19.88
N GLY A 187 -9.88 12.44 19.30
CA GLY A 187 -10.62 13.61 18.83
C GLY A 187 -10.24 14.06 17.41
N HIS A 188 -9.46 13.30 16.65
CA HIS A 188 -9.13 13.64 15.26
C HIS A 188 -10.20 13.13 14.30
N LEU A 189 -10.57 13.96 13.33
CA LEU A 189 -11.50 13.57 12.28
C LEU A 189 -10.81 12.63 11.27
N THR A 190 -11.35 11.43 11.06
CA THR A 190 -10.83 10.40 10.15
C THR A 190 -11.95 9.74 9.35
N CYS A 191 -11.66 9.25 8.14
CA CYS A 191 -12.63 8.51 7.33
C CYS A 191 -12.99 7.13 7.93
N ASP A 192 -14.27 6.74 7.89
CA ASP A 192 -14.72 5.36 8.17
C ASP A 192 -14.40 4.44 6.98
N CYS A 193 -13.11 4.11 6.81
CA CYS A 193 -12.59 3.47 5.60
C CYS A 193 -13.16 2.05 5.34
N ARG A 194 -13.62 1.86 4.10
CA ARG A 194 -14.13 0.61 3.53
C ARG A 194 -13.16 0.08 2.46
N HIS A 195 -13.61 -0.87 1.65
CA HIS A 195 -12.86 -1.34 0.47
C HIS A 195 -11.44 -1.86 0.77
N GLY A 196 -11.21 -2.40 1.97
CA GLY A 196 -9.88 -2.88 2.38
C GLY A 196 -8.83 -1.77 2.53
N THR A 197 -9.24 -0.51 2.67
CA THR A 197 -8.36 0.66 2.82
C THR A 197 -8.26 1.14 4.27
N GLU A 198 -7.22 1.90 4.58
CA GLU A 198 -6.98 2.51 5.89
C GLU A 198 -6.20 3.83 5.77
N GLY A 199 -5.94 4.45 6.92
CA GLY A 199 -5.34 5.78 7.03
C GLY A 199 -6.40 6.89 7.12
N PRO A 200 -5.98 8.13 7.45
CA PRO A 200 -6.91 9.23 7.70
C PRO A 200 -7.81 9.52 6.49
N ASP A 201 -7.27 9.37 5.27
CA ASP A 201 -7.96 9.64 4.00
C ASP A 201 -8.27 8.37 3.20
N CYS A 202 -8.15 7.18 3.79
CA CYS A 202 -8.25 5.90 3.07
C CYS A 202 -7.24 5.78 1.90
N SER A 203 -6.05 6.38 2.06
CA SER A 203 -5.03 6.54 1.02
C SER A 203 -4.06 5.36 0.88
N ARG A 204 -4.27 4.27 1.63
CA ARG A 204 -3.48 3.04 1.51
C ARG A 204 -4.32 1.80 1.79
N CYS A 205 -3.84 0.64 1.35
CA CYS A 205 -4.47 -0.64 1.67
C CYS A 205 -4.18 -1.08 3.11
N LYS A 206 -5.16 -1.75 3.74
CA LYS A 206 -4.99 -2.42 5.03
C LYS A 206 -3.87 -3.46 4.96
N PRO A 207 -3.22 -3.78 6.10
CA PRO A 207 -2.36 -4.94 6.20
C PRO A 207 -3.06 -6.18 5.64
N PHE A 208 -2.32 -7.00 4.89
CA PHE A 208 -2.82 -8.20 4.20
C PHE A 208 -3.72 -7.96 2.97
N TYR A 209 -4.10 -6.71 2.66
CA TYR A 209 -4.89 -6.34 1.47
C TYR A 209 -4.03 -5.79 0.33
N CYS A 210 -2.89 -6.43 0.04
CA CYS A 210 -1.94 -5.97 -0.97
C CYS A 210 -1.82 -6.92 -2.18
N ASP A 211 -2.93 -7.54 -2.58
CA ASP A 211 -2.96 -8.37 -3.79
C ASP A 211 -2.92 -7.54 -5.09
N ARG A 212 -3.31 -6.26 -5.02
CA ARG A 212 -3.17 -5.28 -6.10
C ARG A 212 -2.80 -3.89 -5.55
N PRO A 213 -2.26 -2.97 -6.37
CA PRO A 213 -1.95 -1.61 -5.93
C PRO A 213 -3.20 -0.86 -5.44
N TRP A 214 -3.02 0.03 -4.47
CA TRP A 214 -4.05 0.99 -4.07
C TRP A 214 -4.35 1.95 -5.21
N GLN A 215 -5.63 2.30 -5.39
CA GLN A 215 -6.10 3.34 -6.30
C GLN A 215 -7.35 4.00 -5.70
N ARG A 216 -7.52 5.30 -5.94
CA ARG A 216 -8.74 6.05 -5.61
C ARG A 216 -9.94 5.46 -6.35
N ALA A 217 -11.10 5.41 -5.69
CA ALA A 217 -12.35 4.99 -6.35
C ALA A 217 -12.83 6.04 -7.37
N THR A 218 -13.47 5.55 -8.44
CA THR A 218 -14.14 6.38 -9.46
C THR A 218 -15.65 6.12 -9.42
N ALA A 219 -16.44 6.92 -10.13
CA ALA A 219 -17.88 6.65 -10.30
C ALA A 219 -18.19 5.25 -10.88
N ARG A 220 -17.26 4.63 -11.62
CA ARG A 220 -17.46 3.32 -12.28
C ARG A 220 -16.84 2.16 -11.51
N GLU A 221 -15.69 2.37 -10.89
CA GLU A 221 -14.89 1.32 -10.27
C GLU A 221 -14.52 1.70 -8.84
N ALA A 222 -14.88 0.84 -7.88
CA ALA A 222 -14.59 1.07 -6.47
C ALA A 222 -13.09 0.94 -6.11
N HIS A 223 -12.28 0.35 -7.00
CA HIS A 223 -10.85 0.12 -6.83
C HIS A 223 -10.43 -0.43 -5.45
N ALA A 224 -11.25 -1.31 -4.87
CA ALA A 224 -11.01 -1.85 -3.53
C ALA A 224 -9.67 -2.59 -3.42
N CYS A 225 -8.99 -2.44 -2.30
CA CYS A 225 -7.85 -3.27 -1.96
C CYS A 225 -8.30 -4.71 -1.72
N LEU A 226 -7.55 -5.68 -2.24
CA LEU A 226 -7.90 -7.10 -2.19
C LEU A 226 -6.97 -7.86 -1.25
N ALA A 227 -7.57 -8.70 -0.40
CA ALA A 227 -6.84 -9.58 0.50
C ALA A 227 -6.00 -10.59 -0.28
N CYS A 228 -4.78 -10.84 0.19
CA CYS A 228 -3.93 -11.88 -0.39
C CYS A 228 -4.53 -13.27 -0.14
N SER A 229 -4.49 -14.13 -1.16
CA SER A 229 -4.89 -15.53 -1.03
C SER A 229 -3.74 -16.37 -0.47
N CYS A 230 -3.73 -16.61 0.84
CA CYS A 230 -2.68 -17.40 1.51
C CYS A 230 -3.19 -18.72 2.10
N ASN A 231 -4.37 -19.20 1.68
CA ASN A 231 -4.99 -20.44 2.16
C ASN A 231 -5.08 -20.54 3.70
N GLY A 232 -5.19 -19.41 4.41
CA GLY A 232 -5.21 -19.40 5.88
C GLY A 232 -3.86 -19.79 6.54
N HIS A 233 -2.77 -19.80 5.79
CA HIS A 233 -1.45 -20.22 6.25
C HIS A 233 -0.45 -19.08 6.44
N ALA A 234 -0.80 -17.86 6.04
CA ALA A 234 -0.04 -16.66 6.36
C ALA A 234 -0.96 -15.54 6.83
N ARG A 235 -0.44 -14.66 7.70
CA ARG A 235 -1.11 -13.44 8.17
C ARG A 235 -0.53 -12.17 7.56
N ARG A 236 0.54 -12.31 6.78
CA ARG A 236 1.26 -11.21 6.13
C ARG A 236 1.49 -11.58 4.69
N CYS A 237 1.44 -10.58 3.83
CA CYS A 237 1.83 -10.68 2.44
C CYS A 237 2.46 -9.37 1.99
N ARG A 238 3.12 -9.41 0.84
CA ARG A 238 3.64 -8.24 0.14
C ARG A 238 3.12 -8.22 -1.29
N PHE A 239 3.07 -7.05 -1.88
CA PHE A 239 2.79 -6.89 -3.29
C PHE A 239 4.05 -7.14 -4.14
N ASN A 240 3.86 -7.64 -5.36
CA ASN A 240 4.87 -7.75 -6.39
C ASN A 240 4.29 -7.26 -7.73
N MET A 241 4.87 -6.17 -8.27
CA MET A 241 4.41 -5.53 -9.50
C MET A 241 4.61 -6.40 -10.74
N GLU A 242 5.68 -7.19 -10.81
CA GLU A 242 5.98 -8.05 -11.95
C GLU A 242 4.95 -9.18 -12.07
N LEU A 243 4.67 -9.86 -10.96
CA LEU A 243 3.62 -10.88 -10.89
C LEU A 243 2.23 -10.30 -11.23
N TYR A 244 1.96 -9.08 -10.77
CA TYR A 244 0.72 -8.39 -11.11
C TYR A 244 0.60 -8.17 -12.63
N ARG A 245 1.65 -7.67 -13.28
CA ARG A 245 1.67 -7.49 -14.75
C ARG A 245 1.50 -8.81 -15.49
N LEU A 246 2.24 -9.85 -15.11
CA LEU A 246 2.17 -11.19 -15.71
C LEU A 246 0.80 -11.84 -15.54
N SER A 247 0.08 -11.54 -14.47
CA SER A 247 -1.30 -12.02 -14.25
C SER A 247 -2.37 -11.28 -15.08
N GLY A 248 -1.97 -10.37 -15.97
CA GLY A 248 -2.90 -9.49 -16.67
C GLY A 248 -3.53 -8.44 -15.76
N ARG A 249 -2.75 -7.89 -14.82
CA ARG A 249 -3.18 -6.90 -13.81
C ARG A 249 -4.29 -7.41 -12.88
N ARG A 250 -4.24 -8.70 -12.52
CA ARG A 250 -5.23 -9.33 -11.63
C ARG A 250 -4.74 -9.53 -10.20
N SER A 251 -3.57 -10.13 -10.01
CA SER A 251 -3.03 -10.48 -8.69
C SER A 251 -1.50 -10.43 -8.66
N GLY A 252 -0.95 -9.68 -7.71
CA GLY A 252 0.47 -9.55 -7.40
C GLY A 252 0.83 -9.91 -5.96
N GLY A 253 -0.11 -10.36 -5.14
CA GLY A 253 0.13 -10.70 -3.73
C GLY A 253 1.04 -11.92 -3.57
N VAL A 254 1.98 -11.83 -2.62
CA VAL A 254 2.89 -12.92 -2.25
C VAL A 254 2.86 -13.09 -0.74
N CYS A 255 2.47 -14.27 -0.28
CA CYS A 255 2.40 -14.61 1.15
C CYS A 255 3.79 -14.65 1.78
N LEU A 256 3.85 -14.25 3.05
CA LEU A 256 5.09 -14.23 3.82
C LEU A 256 4.98 -15.19 5.01
N ASN A 257 6.06 -15.92 5.28
CA ASN A 257 6.17 -16.85 6.40
C ASN A 257 5.02 -17.87 6.45
N CYS A 258 4.85 -18.62 5.36
CA CYS A 258 3.86 -19.69 5.29
C CYS A 258 4.03 -20.65 6.48
N ARG A 259 2.94 -20.83 7.23
CA ARG A 259 2.86 -21.71 8.41
C ARG A 259 2.35 -23.08 8.00
N HIS A 260 2.18 -23.98 8.97
CA HIS A 260 1.57 -25.30 8.75
C HIS A 260 2.33 -26.17 7.73
N ASN A 261 3.66 -26.00 7.67
CA ASN A 261 4.54 -26.71 6.74
C ASN A 261 4.18 -26.51 5.26
N THR A 262 3.56 -25.39 4.94
CA THR A 262 3.23 -25.01 3.56
C THR A 262 4.29 -24.09 2.97
N ALA A 263 4.32 -24.01 1.65
CA ALA A 263 5.28 -23.23 0.87
C ALA A 263 4.62 -22.69 -0.41
N GLY A 264 5.37 -21.84 -1.12
CA GLY A 264 4.94 -21.20 -2.35
C GLY A 264 4.24 -19.86 -2.15
N ARG A 265 4.01 -19.16 -3.26
CA ARG A 265 3.44 -17.81 -3.30
C ARG A 265 2.16 -17.66 -2.48
N HIS A 266 1.26 -18.64 -2.58
CA HIS A 266 -0.04 -18.66 -1.90
C HIS A 266 -0.08 -19.65 -0.73
N CYS A 267 1.07 -20.16 -0.27
CA CYS A 267 1.12 -21.26 0.71
C CYS A 267 0.29 -22.47 0.24
N HIS A 268 0.46 -22.87 -1.02
CA HIS A 268 -0.47 -23.76 -1.74
C HIS A 268 0.07 -25.17 -1.98
N TYR A 269 1.33 -25.43 -1.63
CA TYR A 269 1.93 -26.76 -1.63
C TYR A 269 2.73 -26.96 -0.34
N CYS A 270 3.17 -28.20 -0.10
CA CYS A 270 3.90 -28.54 1.11
C CYS A 270 5.39 -28.23 0.96
N ARG A 271 6.02 -27.70 2.02
CA ARG A 271 7.46 -27.49 2.02
C ARG A 271 8.21 -28.83 1.89
N GLU A 272 9.46 -28.80 1.45
CA GLU A 272 10.30 -29.99 1.35
C GLU A 272 10.33 -30.78 2.67
N GLY A 273 10.28 -32.11 2.56
CA GLY A 273 10.13 -33.01 3.71
C GLY A 273 8.68 -33.16 4.19
N PHE A 274 7.70 -32.58 3.50
CA PHE A 274 6.28 -32.78 3.72
C PHE A 274 5.55 -33.09 2.40
N TYR A 275 4.42 -33.78 2.50
CA TYR A 275 3.55 -34.10 1.37
C TYR A 275 2.09 -33.78 1.70
N ARG A 276 1.28 -33.63 0.65
CA ARG A 276 -0.13 -33.26 0.73
C ARG A 276 -0.98 -34.43 1.25
N ASP A 277 -1.79 -34.18 2.27
CA ASP A 277 -2.81 -35.14 2.75
C ASP A 277 -4.10 -35.02 1.91
N PRO A 278 -4.39 -35.96 0.98
CA PRO A 278 -5.52 -35.85 0.07
C PRO A 278 -6.88 -35.80 0.79
N GLY A 279 -6.96 -36.27 2.04
CA GLY A 279 -8.19 -36.25 2.84
C GLY A 279 -8.52 -34.91 3.49
N ARG A 280 -7.68 -33.88 3.34
CA ARG A 280 -7.85 -32.56 3.99
C ARG A 280 -8.00 -31.45 2.96
N ALA A 281 -8.69 -30.37 3.31
CA ALA A 281 -8.70 -29.16 2.50
C ALA A 281 -7.33 -28.47 2.53
N LEU A 282 -6.99 -27.72 1.48
CA LEU A 282 -5.71 -27.00 1.41
C LEU A 282 -5.55 -25.98 2.54
N SER A 283 -6.65 -25.41 3.07
CA SER A 283 -6.61 -24.45 4.17
C SER A 283 -6.49 -25.07 5.57
N ASP A 284 -6.54 -26.40 5.68
CA ASP A 284 -6.39 -27.10 6.96
C ASP A 284 -4.95 -26.94 7.49
N ARG A 285 -4.80 -26.69 8.80
CA ARG A 285 -3.50 -26.61 9.47
C ARG A 285 -2.68 -27.90 9.37
N ARG A 286 -3.33 -29.03 9.06
CA ARG A 286 -2.71 -30.34 8.86
C ARG A 286 -2.74 -30.80 7.40
N ALA A 287 -2.96 -29.89 6.44
CA ALA A 287 -2.96 -30.21 5.01
C ALA A 287 -1.64 -30.83 4.52
N CYS A 288 -0.53 -30.59 5.23
CA CYS A 288 0.80 -31.12 4.96
C CYS A 288 1.27 -32.08 6.07
N ARG A 289 1.56 -33.31 5.67
CA ARG A 289 2.07 -34.39 6.54
C ARG A 289 3.56 -34.58 6.33
N ALA A 290 4.31 -34.84 7.40
CA ALA A 290 5.74 -35.06 7.32
C ALA A 290 6.08 -36.34 6.55
N CYS A 291 7.13 -36.29 5.73
CA CYS A 291 7.75 -37.47 5.14
C CYS A 291 8.45 -38.26 6.25
N ASP A 292 8.10 -39.52 6.43
CA ASP A 292 8.73 -40.40 7.42
C ASP A 292 9.65 -41.42 6.74
N CYS A 293 10.57 -40.91 5.91
CA CYS A 293 11.46 -41.76 5.12
C CYS A 293 12.46 -42.49 6.01
N HIS A 294 12.52 -43.82 5.86
CA HIS A 294 13.35 -44.67 6.69
C HIS A 294 14.84 -44.32 6.53
N PRO A 295 15.60 -44.07 7.61
CA PRO A 295 16.94 -43.49 7.56
C PRO A 295 17.96 -44.37 6.82
N VAL A 296 17.74 -45.68 6.80
CA VAL A 296 18.63 -46.64 6.13
C VAL A 296 18.09 -47.05 4.76
N GLY A 297 16.77 -47.14 4.61
CA GLY A 297 16.11 -47.72 3.45
C GLY A 297 15.80 -46.72 2.34
N ALA A 298 15.68 -45.44 2.69
CA ALA A 298 15.54 -44.36 1.72
C ALA A 298 16.91 -43.78 1.33
N ALA A 299 16.99 -43.29 0.09
CA ALA A 299 18.13 -42.54 -0.43
C ALA A 299 18.11 -41.05 0.01
N GLY A 300 16.97 -40.55 0.49
CA GLY A 300 16.79 -39.16 0.91
C GLY A 300 15.60 -38.97 1.85
N LYS A 301 15.53 -37.79 2.48
CA LYS A 301 14.47 -37.41 3.44
C LYS A 301 13.25 -36.75 2.77
N THR A 302 13.39 -36.31 1.53
CA THR A 302 12.34 -35.63 0.75
C THR A 302 11.52 -36.67 -0.01
N CYS A 303 10.27 -36.84 0.38
CA CYS A 303 9.31 -37.68 -0.34
C CYS A 303 8.59 -36.90 -1.45
N ASN A 304 7.91 -37.62 -2.33
CA ASN A 304 7.05 -37.03 -3.35
C ASN A 304 5.92 -36.19 -2.70
N GLN A 305 5.78 -34.92 -3.08
CA GLN A 305 4.83 -33.99 -2.45
C GLN A 305 3.36 -34.38 -2.64
N THR A 306 3.03 -35.18 -3.66
CA THR A 306 1.65 -35.59 -3.96
C THR A 306 1.34 -36.97 -3.36
N THR A 307 2.24 -37.93 -3.53
CA THR A 307 1.98 -39.32 -3.10
C THR A 307 2.53 -39.65 -1.72
N GLY A 308 3.50 -38.88 -1.22
CA GLY A 308 4.24 -39.20 0.01
C GLY A 308 5.30 -40.28 -0.15
N GLN A 309 5.52 -40.81 -1.36
CA GLN A 309 6.49 -41.88 -1.61
C GLN A 309 7.92 -41.38 -1.41
N CYS A 310 8.65 -42.04 -0.52
CA CYS A 310 10.07 -41.81 -0.30
C CYS A 310 10.92 -42.42 -1.43
N PRO A 311 12.08 -41.82 -1.75
CA PRO A 311 13.01 -42.37 -2.73
C PRO A 311 13.71 -43.59 -2.12
N CYS A 312 13.25 -44.80 -2.45
CA CYS A 312 13.80 -46.03 -1.88
C CYS A 312 15.11 -46.45 -2.54
N LYS A 313 16.01 -47.05 -1.75
CA LYS A 313 17.23 -47.70 -2.27
C LYS A 313 16.89 -48.99 -3.02
N ASP A 314 17.85 -49.51 -3.76
CA ASP A 314 17.71 -50.75 -4.52
C ASP A 314 17.25 -51.91 -3.63
N GLY A 315 16.23 -52.64 -4.08
CA GLY A 315 15.65 -53.75 -3.34
C GLY A 315 14.79 -53.36 -2.13
N VAL A 316 14.58 -52.06 -1.86
CA VAL A 316 13.72 -51.55 -0.77
C VAL A 316 12.38 -51.09 -1.33
N THR A 317 11.29 -51.30 -0.59
CA THR A 317 9.92 -50.89 -0.97
C THR A 317 9.11 -50.35 0.22
N GLY A 318 7.87 -49.95 -0.05
CA GLY A 318 6.95 -49.31 0.89
C GLY A 318 6.99 -47.77 0.81
N LEU A 319 5.91 -47.12 1.27
CA LEU A 319 5.77 -45.66 1.23
C LEU A 319 6.96 -44.94 1.86
N THR A 320 7.44 -45.47 2.98
CA THR A 320 8.54 -44.94 3.78
C THR A 320 9.87 -45.68 3.56
N CYS A 321 9.95 -46.60 2.60
CA CYS A 321 11.14 -47.42 2.35
C CYS A 321 11.58 -48.26 3.56
N ASN A 322 10.62 -48.85 4.26
CA ASN A 322 10.82 -49.53 5.55
C ASN A 322 10.90 -51.07 5.45
N ARG A 323 10.90 -51.64 4.25
CA ARG A 323 10.95 -53.10 4.06
C ARG A 323 11.63 -53.49 2.74
N CYS A 324 12.19 -54.69 2.65
CA CYS A 324 12.71 -55.21 1.39
C CYS A 324 11.58 -55.59 0.44
N ALA A 325 11.82 -55.42 -0.86
CA ALA A 325 10.93 -55.88 -1.92
C ALA A 325 10.87 -57.42 -1.97
N PRO A 326 9.81 -58.01 -2.56
CA PRO A 326 9.77 -59.44 -2.82
C PRO A 326 11.03 -59.91 -3.59
N GLY A 327 11.66 -61.01 -3.13
CA GLY A 327 12.92 -61.52 -3.70
C GLY A 327 14.20 -60.87 -3.15
N PHE A 328 14.09 -60.05 -2.11
CA PHE A 328 15.22 -59.46 -1.38
C PHE A 328 15.16 -59.79 0.12
N GLN A 329 16.32 -59.87 0.76
CA GLN A 329 16.48 -60.07 2.20
C GLN A 329 17.29 -58.94 2.84
N GLN A 330 17.03 -58.67 4.13
CA GLN A 330 17.72 -57.60 4.85
C GLN A 330 19.18 -57.96 5.10
N SER A 331 20.09 -57.06 4.74
CA SER A 331 21.52 -57.18 5.01
C SER A 331 21.91 -56.40 6.27
N ARG A 332 23.13 -56.60 6.76
CA ARG A 332 23.71 -55.80 7.87
C ARG A 332 24.33 -54.48 7.41
N SER A 333 24.38 -54.20 6.11
CA SER A 333 24.99 -52.99 5.56
C SER A 333 23.99 -51.84 5.55
N PRO A 334 24.32 -50.69 6.17
CA PRO A 334 23.49 -49.48 6.05
C PRO A 334 23.46 -48.90 4.63
N VAL A 335 24.47 -49.19 3.82
CA VAL A 335 24.58 -48.69 2.44
C VAL A 335 23.65 -49.47 1.52
N ALA A 336 23.69 -50.81 1.60
CA ALA A 336 22.87 -51.73 0.81
C ALA A 336 22.00 -52.60 1.74
N PRO A 337 20.90 -52.07 2.28
CA PRO A 337 20.12 -52.74 3.32
C PRO A 337 19.31 -53.94 2.84
N CYS A 338 19.07 -54.08 1.53
CA CYS A 338 18.36 -55.21 0.95
C CYS A 338 19.20 -55.79 -0.20
N VAL A 339 19.44 -57.10 -0.15
CA VAL A 339 20.20 -57.84 -1.18
C VAL A 339 19.31 -58.94 -1.77
N LYS A 340 19.49 -59.26 -3.05
CA LYS A 340 18.70 -60.31 -3.71
C LYS A 340 18.87 -61.65 -2.99
N THR A 341 17.77 -62.35 -2.77
CA THR A 341 17.81 -63.71 -2.22
C THR A 341 18.46 -64.62 -3.27
N PRO A 342 19.48 -65.42 -2.94
CA PRO A 342 20.02 -66.40 -3.86
C PRO A 342 18.89 -67.35 -4.28
N VAL A 343 18.70 -67.50 -5.59
CA VAL A 343 17.87 -68.60 -6.11
C VAL A 343 18.69 -69.87 -5.86
N PRO A 344 18.13 -70.92 -5.24
CA PRO A 344 18.78 -72.22 -5.24
C PRO A 344 18.94 -72.63 -6.71
N GLY A 345 20.18 -72.58 -7.22
CA GLY A 345 20.48 -73.30 -8.45
C GLY A 345 20.18 -74.78 -8.24
N PRO A 346 19.94 -75.55 -9.32
CA PRO A 346 19.93 -77.01 -9.19
C PRO A 346 21.22 -77.42 -8.47
N THR A 347 21.09 -78.24 -7.44
CA THR A 347 22.21 -78.86 -6.72
C THR A 347 23.10 -79.56 -7.75
N GLU A 348 24.18 -78.91 -8.18
CA GLU A 348 25.31 -79.65 -8.72
C GLU A 348 25.96 -80.36 -7.55
N GLU A 349 25.96 -81.69 -7.62
CA GLU A 349 26.71 -82.55 -6.73
C GLU A 349 28.15 -82.04 -6.66
N SER A 350 28.61 -81.80 -5.44
CA SER A 350 29.99 -81.49 -5.12
C SER A 350 30.89 -82.63 -5.59
N SER A 351 31.42 -82.51 -6.81
CA SER A 351 32.64 -83.20 -7.19
C SER A 351 33.82 -82.48 -6.53
N PRO A 352 34.78 -83.19 -5.91
CA PRO A 352 35.95 -82.54 -5.33
C PRO A 352 36.86 -82.10 -6.48
N VAL A 353 36.69 -80.85 -6.93
CA VAL A 353 37.66 -80.21 -7.83
C VAL A 353 38.87 -79.84 -6.97
N ALA A 354 39.94 -80.62 -7.12
CA ALA A 354 41.27 -80.26 -6.63
C ALA A 354 41.65 -78.86 -7.15
N PRO A 355 42.33 -78.02 -6.36
CA PRO A 355 42.63 -76.65 -6.74
C PRO A 355 43.59 -76.64 -7.94
N GLN A 356 43.04 -76.46 -9.14
CA GLN A 356 43.85 -76.13 -10.31
C GLN A 356 44.21 -74.65 -10.24
N ASP A 357 45.45 -74.45 -9.81
CA ASP A 357 46.38 -73.48 -10.40
C ASP A 357 46.04 -71.98 -10.23
N CYS A 358 46.14 -71.51 -8.99
CA CYS A 358 46.21 -70.07 -8.71
C CYS A 358 47.63 -69.51 -8.95
N ASP A 359 48.65 -70.36 -9.05
CA ASP A 359 50.06 -69.97 -9.13
C ASP A 359 50.51 -69.59 -10.56
N LEU A 360 49.85 -70.09 -11.62
CA LEU A 360 50.15 -69.66 -13.00
C LEU A 360 49.62 -68.27 -13.35
N HIS A 361 48.53 -67.81 -12.71
CA HIS A 361 47.86 -66.55 -13.08
C HIS A 361 48.07 -65.38 -12.11
N CYS A 362 48.50 -65.65 -10.87
CA CYS A 362 48.76 -64.61 -9.88
C CYS A 362 50.17 -64.78 -9.30
N LYS A 363 51.20 -64.23 -9.94
CA LYS A 363 52.51 -64.07 -9.29
C LYS A 363 52.39 -62.99 -8.21
N PRO A 364 52.52 -63.32 -6.90
CA PRO A 364 52.52 -62.31 -5.86
C PRO A 364 53.76 -61.43 -6.05
N ALA A 365 53.60 -60.12 -6.07
CA ALA A 365 54.73 -59.21 -6.08
C ALA A 365 55.56 -59.45 -4.80
N ARG A 366 56.82 -59.86 -4.95
CA ARG A 366 57.73 -60.07 -3.82
C ARG A 366 58.11 -58.72 -3.21
N GLY A 367 57.40 -58.32 -2.14
CA GLY A 367 57.69 -57.14 -1.34
C GLY A 367 56.48 -56.69 -0.52
N SER A 368 56.72 -56.21 0.71
CA SER A 368 55.67 -55.56 1.51
C SER A 368 55.39 -54.18 0.93
N TYR A 369 54.26 -54.01 0.25
CA TYR A 369 53.81 -52.70 -0.21
C TYR A 369 52.79 -52.12 0.76
N ARG A 370 53.12 -51.02 1.44
CA ARG A 370 52.15 -50.19 2.16
C ARG A 370 51.37 -49.34 1.15
N ILE A 371 50.15 -49.75 0.84
CA ILE A 371 49.22 -48.99 -0.02
C ILE A 371 48.36 -48.09 0.87
N SER A 372 48.36 -46.78 0.61
CA SER A 372 47.42 -45.85 1.23
C SER A 372 46.12 -45.79 0.42
N LEU A 373 45.00 -45.45 1.09
CA LEU A 373 43.67 -45.34 0.46
C LEU A 373 43.69 -44.46 -0.81
N LYS A 374 44.51 -43.39 -0.79
CA LYS A 374 44.67 -42.44 -1.88
C LYS A 374 45.28 -43.07 -3.15
N LYS A 375 46.09 -44.12 -3.01
CA LYS A 375 46.74 -44.83 -4.12
C LYS A 375 45.86 -45.97 -4.67
N PHE A 376 44.95 -46.50 -3.86
CA PHE A 376 43.97 -47.52 -4.27
C PHE A 376 42.88 -46.92 -5.17
N CYS A 377 42.31 -45.76 -4.79
CA CYS A 377 41.22 -45.11 -5.53
C CYS A 377 41.63 -44.43 -6.85
N ARG A 378 42.89 -44.54 -7.27
CA ARG A 378 43.42 -43.88 -8.48
C ARG A 378 43.73 -44.88 -9.60
N LYS A 379 43.46 -46.17 -9.38
CA LYS A 379 43.57 -47.19 -10.42
C LYS A 379 42.16 -47.37 -11.00
N ASP A 380 41.94 -46.70 -12.12
CA ASP A 380 40.67 -46.70 -12.86
C ASP A 380 40.25 -48.15 -13.18
N TYR A 381 39.07 -48.51 -12.70
CA TYR A 381 38.28 -49.64 -13.19
C TYR A 381 37.02 -49.09 -13.83
#